data_AF-A0A177BUW0-F1
#
_entry.id   AF-A0A177BUW0-F1
#
_cell.length_a   1.000
_cell.length_b   1.000
_cell.length_c   1.000
_cell.angle_alpha   90.00
_cell.angle_beta   90.00
_cell.angle_gamma   90.00
#
_symmetry.space_group_name_H-M   'P 1'
#
loop_
_entity.id
_entity.type
_entity.pdbx_description
1 polymer ?
#
loop_
_entity_poly.entity_id
_entity_poly.type
_entity_poly.pdbx_seq_one_letter_code
_entity_poly.pdbx_strand_id
1 'polypeptide(L)'
;MAQRSDARYLTALQPVAGRGLGVVAEADIQRGTRILAESPLLSTRHSTLCEPQAVIEQFEGLDRSSQALYLELYSYEESPFKLAYEQLMAKSWHELLPVHQKAYLIWTANAFGDSNAVYLHASRFNHSCIPNVEVHWNPALEKQTCHAIRDIKAGEELTITYIPLYLARIERQARLHHWGFQCACAACEDTELGKATEAKRMQLIKYADELSNGLRDGSETPWTKSLVRAAKLAKLQVAEGLLGGRSLRPR
;
A
#
# COMPACT_ATOMS: atom_id res chain seq x y z
N MET A 1 8.33 22.17 25.49
CA MET A 1 7.55 22.06 24.24
C MET A 1 7.01 20.65 24.17
N ALA A 2 5.69 20.46 24.05
CA ALA A 2 5.13 19.13 23.85
C ALA A 2 5.76 18.53 22.58
N GLN A 3 6.50 17.44 22.73
CA GLN A 3 7.14 16.75 21.61
C GLN A 3 6.02 16.30 20.69
N ARG A 4 5.93 16.90 19.49
CA ARG A 4 4.87 16.55 18.52
C ARG A 4 4.89 15.04 18.29
N SER A 5 3.73 14.40 18.33
CA SER A 5 3.62 12.95 18.22
C SER A 5 4.07 12.42 16.85
N ASP A 6 4.08 13.26 15.82
CA ASP A 6 4.60 12.93 14.50
C ASP A 6 5.16 14.17 13.78
N ALA A 7 5.74 13.94 12.60
CA ALA A 7 6.42 14.93 11.79
C ALA A 7 5.62 15.38 10.56
N ARG A 8 4.28 15.30 10.60
CA ARG A 8 3.43 15.66 9.43
C ARG A 8 3.60 17.10 8.96
N TYR A 9 4.07 17.97 9.84
CA TYR A 9 4.38 19.38 9.54
C TYR A 9 5.60 19.56 8.62
N LEU A 10 6.35 18.49 8.33
CA LEU A 10 7.43 18.49 7.34
C LEU A 10 6.94 18.13 5.93
N THR A 11 5.62 18.04 5.74
CA THR A 11 5.01 17.55 4.51
C THR A 11 3.84 18.41 4.10
N ALA A 12 3.60 18.48 2.78
CA ALA A 12 2.45 19.15 2.21
C ALA A 12 1.75 18.28 1.18
N LEU A 13 0.43 18.45 1.06
CA LEU A 13 -0.36 17.85 -0.01
C LEU A 13 -0.31 18.78 -1.23
N GLN A 14 0.18 18.27 -2.35
CA GLN A 14 0.39 19.08 -3.56
C GLN A 14 0.05 18.27 -4.82
N PRO A 15 -0.32 18.91 -5.93
CA PRO A 15 -0.41 18.24 -7.23
C PRO A 15 0.94 17.66 -7.65
N VAL A 16 0.95 16.40 -8.06
CA VAL A 16 2.11 15.69 -8.61
C VAL A 16 1.79 15.32 -10.05
N ALA A 17 2.67 15.71 -10.98
CA ALA A 17 2.45 15.55 -12.41
C ALA A 17 2.10 14.10 -12.78
N GLY A 18 0.94 13.90 -13.40
CA GLY A 18 0.44 12.58 -13.82
C GLY A 18 -0.03 11.66 -12.67
N ARG A 19 -0.09 12.16 -11.43
CA ARG A 19 -0.36 11.34 -10.23
C ARG A 19 -1.39 11.94 -9.28
N GLY A 20 -2.13 12.96 -9.74
CA GLY A 20 -3.13 13.64 -8.94
C GLY A 20 -2.51 14.42 -7.78
N LEU A 21 -3.05 14.27 -6.58
CA LEU A 21 -2.46 14.82 -5.36
C LEU A 21 -1.49 13.81 -4.75
N GLY A 22 -0.38 14.30 -4.20
CA GLY A 22 0.60 13.50 -3.47
C GLY A 22 1.15 14.26 -2.26
N VAL A 23 1.76 13.53 -1.33
CA VAL A 23 2.40 14.11 -0.16
C VAL A 23 3.87 14.36 -0.48
N VAL A 24 4.32 15.60 -0.38
CA VAL A 24 5.69 16.03 -0.73
C VAL A 24 6.40 16.56 0.52
N ALA A 25 7.70 16.27 0.66
CA ALA A 25 8.52 16.76 1.74
C ALA A 25 8.78 18.27 1.59
N GLU A 26 8.49 19.06 2.61
CA GLU A 26 8.82 20.51 2.65
C GLU A 26 10.22 20.78 3.22
N ALA A 27 10.82 19.78 3.85
CA ALA A 27 12.18 19.82 4.38
C ALA A 27 12.82 18.43 4.31
N ASP A 28 14.12 18.34 4.55
CA ASP A 28 14.81 17.05 4.67
C ASP A 28 14.24 16.24 5.84
N ILE A 29 13.86 14.99 5.58
CA ILE A 29 13.32 14.04 6.56
C ILE A 29 14.33 12.90 6.71
N GLN A 30 14.84 12.72 7.94
CA GLN A 30 15.79 11.64 8.24
C GLN A 30 15.09 10.28 8.28
N ARG A 31 15.81 9.23 7.89
CA ARG A 31 15.40 7.84 8.07
C ARG A 31 14.94 7.57 9.51
N GLY A 32 13.86 6.82 9.65
CA GLY A 32 13.27 6.46 10.94
C GLY A 32 12.31 7.50 11.50
N THR A 33 12.22 8.69 10.91
CA THR A 33 11.26 9.72 11.33
C THR A 33 9.83 9.20 11.20
N ARG A 34 9.05 9.28 12.27
CA ARG A 34 7.60 9.04 12.25
C ARG A 34 6.90 10.23 11.63
N ILE A 35 6.58 10.12 10.34
CA ILE A 35 5.90 11.13 9.55
C ILE A 35 4.46 11.31 10.05
N LEU A 36 3.77 10.20 10.33
CA LEU A 36 2.36 10.21 10.70
C LEU A 36 2.07 9.20 11.82
N ALA A 37 1.19 9.58 12.74
CA ALA A 37 0.48 8.67 13.63
C ALA A 37 -1.01 9.05 13.65
N GLU A 38 -1.85 8.22 13.03
CA GLU A 38 -3.24 8.55 12.72
C GLU A 38 -4.20 7.43 13.14
N SER A 39 -5.35 7.83 13.71
CA SER A 39 -6.48 6.93 13.96
C SER A 39 -7.32 6.78 12.68
N PRO A 40 -7.94 5.62 12.44
CA PRO A 40 -8.75 5.43 11.23
C PRO A 40 -9.89 6.46 11.17
N LEU A 41 -10.11 7.01 9.98
CA LEU A 41 -11.28 7.85 9.69
C LEU A 41 -12.54 6.98 9.58
N LEU A 42 -12.42 5.84 8.91
CA LEU A 42 -13.48 4.84 8.77
C LEU A 42 -12.86 3.45 8.89
N SER A 43 -13.45 2.57 9.72
CA SER A 43 -13.01 1.19 9.89
C SER A 43 -14.21 0.29 10.11
N THR A 44 -14.21 -0.89 9.49
CA THR A 44 -15.33 -1.84 9.65
C THR A 44 -15.14 -2.81 10.81
N ARG A 45 -13.94 -2.87 11.44
CA ARG A 45 -13.50 -3.61 12.66
C ARG A 45 -13.96 -5.09 12.86
N HIS A 46 -14.93 -5.61 12.12
CA HIS A 46 -15.74 -6.77 12.53
C HIS A 46 -16.17 -7.73 11.42
N SER A 47 -15.77 -7.55 10.16
CA SER A 47 -16.08 -8.57 9.14
C SER A 47 -14.83 -9.01 8.38
N THR A 48 -14.57 -10.32 8.44
CA THR A 48 -13.51 -11.01 7.68
C THR A 48 -13.74 -10.94 6.17
N LEU A 49 -14.96 -10.61 5.76
CA LEU A 49 -15.36 -10.20 4.42
C LEU A 49 -15.95 -8.80 4.56
N CYS A 50 -15.29 -7.77 4.06
CA CYS A 50 -15.85 -6.42 4.16
C CYS A 50 -17.11 -6.34 3.29
N GLU A 51 -18.28 -6.46 3.92
CA GLU A 51 -19.56 -6.37 3.23
C GLU A 51 -19.78 -4.92 2.79
N PRO A 52 -20.21 -4.67 1.54
CA PRO A 52 -20.44 -3.32 1.06
C PRO A 52 -21.41 -2.52 1.94
N GLN A 53 -22.41 -3.19 2.51
CA GLN A 53 -23.37 -2.60 3.43
C GLN A 53 -22.70 -2.04 4.70
N ALA A 54 -21.75 -2.77 5.28
CA ALA A 54 -21.03 -2.33 6.47
C ALA A 54 -20.22 -1.04 6.20
N VAL A 55 -19.65 -0.90 4.99
CA VAL A 55 -18.94 0.33 4.60
C VAL A 55 -19.90 1.52 4.56
N ILE A 56 -21.09 1.34 3.98
CA ILE A 56 -22.11 2.37 3.86
C ILE A 56 -22.57 2.81 5.25
N GLU A 57 -22.90 1.86 6.13
CA GLU A 57 -23.35 2.15 7.50
C GLU A 57 -22.28 2.90 8.32
N GLN A 58 -21.02 2.49 8.20
CA GLN A 58 -19.91 3.19 8.86
C GLN A 58 -19.72 4.60 8.30
N PHE A 59 -19.91 4.80 6.99
CA PHE A 59 -19.84 6.12 6.37
C PHE A 59 -21.00 7.03 6.83
N GLU A 60 -22.24 6.50 6.88
CA GLU A 60 -23.41 7.22 7.37
C GLU A 60 -23.27 7.61 8.86
N GLY A 61 -22.57 6.78 9.64
CA GLY A 61 -22.29 7.04 11.05
C GLY A 61 -21.22 8.11 11.33
N LEU A 62 -20.44 8.53 10.32
CA LEU A 62 -19.51 9.65 10.45
C LEU A 62 -20.25 10.98 10.61
N ASP A 63 -19.68 11.91 11.39
CA ASP A 63 -20.19 13.28 11.41
C ASP A 63 -20.03 13.95 10.04
N ARG A 64 -20.80 15.01 9.78
CA ARG A 64 -20.82 15.69 8.47
C ARG A 64 -19.45 16.20 8.02
N SER A 65 -18.60 16.64 8.95
CA SER A 65 -17.26 17.12 8.60
C SER A 65 -16.34 15.98 8.20
N SER A 66 -16.43 14.85 8.91
CA SER A 66 -15.72 13.62 8.58
C SER A 66 -16.20 13.00 7.26
N GLN A 67 -17.50 13.01 6.98
CA GLN A 67 -18.04 12.59 5.67
C GLN A 67 -17.51 13.47 4.53
N ALA A 68 -17.49 14.79 4.71
CA ALA A 68 -16.94 15.70 3.70
C ALA A 68 -15.46 15.39 3.43
N LEU A 69 -14.65 15.25 4.48
CA LEU A 69 -13.22 14.89 4.35
C LEU A 69 -13.02 13.52 3.68
N TYR A 70 -13.86 12.53 4.01
CA TYR A 70 -13.84 11.21 3.39
C TYR A 70 -14.13 11.30 1.88
N LEU A 71 -15.15 12.07 1.49
CA LEU A 71 -15.56 12.24 0.08
C LEU A 71 -14.53 12.99 -0.79
N GLU A 72 -13.52 13.62 -0.19
CA GLU A 72 -12.37 14.24 -0.87
C GLU A 72 -11.22 13.26 -1.16
N LEU A 73 -11.32 12.00 -0.70
CA LEU A 73 -10.33 10.97 -0.98
C LEU A 73 -10.49 10.41 -2.40
N TYR A 74 -9.44 9.77 -2.90
CA TYR A 74 -9.41 9.21 -4.24
C TYR A 74 -10.44 8.07 -4.39
N SER A 75 -11.17 8.06 -5.50
CA SER A 75 -12.01 6.94 -5.92
C SER A 75 -11.72 6.62 -7.37
N TYR A 76 -11.75 5.33 -7.72
CA TYR A 76 -11.61 4.90 -9.10
C TYR A 76 -12.97 4.51 -9.69
N GLU A 77 -13.47 5.30 -10.64
CA GLU A 77 -14.82 5.12 -11.17
C GLU A 77 -14.95 3.83 -12.00
N GLU A 78 -13.91 3.41 -12.71
CA GLU A 78 -13.92 2.16 -13.48
C GLU A 78 -13.51 0.95 -12.62
N SER A 79 -13.64 1.04 -11.29
CA SER A 79 -13.25 -0.03 -10.38
C SER A 79 -14.03 -1.33 -10.68
N PRO A 80 -13.34 -2.49 -10.78
CA PRO A 80 -14.00 -3.78 -10.96
C PRO A 80 -14.85 -4.18 -9.74
N PHE A 81 -14.71 -3.48 -8.60
CA PHE A 81 -15.48 -3.75 -7.39
C PHE A 81 -16.95 -3.36 -7.48
N LYS A 82 -17.38 -2.64 -8.53
CA LYS A 82 -18.79 -2.45 -8.85
C LYS A 82 -19.50 -3.77 -9.14
N LEU A 83 -18.86 -4.63 -9.94
CA LEU A 83 -19.40 -5.97 -10.21
C LEU A 83 -19.42 -6.83 -8.95
N ALA A 84 -18.37 -6.75 -8.12
CA ALA A 84 -18.33 -7.45 -6.84
C ALA A 84 -19.45 -7.00 -5.90
N TYR A 85 -19.78 -5.70 -5.88
CA TYR A 85 -20.94 -5.19 -5.16
C TYR A 85 -22.23 -5.87 -5.64
N GLU A 86 -22.49 -5.87 -6.95
CA GLU A 86 -23.73 -6.42 -7.51
C GLU A 86 -23.90 -7.90 -7.18
N GLN A 87 -22.81 -8.66 -7.27
CA GLN A 87 -22.79 -10.09 -6.95
C GLN A 87 -23.05 -10.37 -5.47
N LEU A 88 -22.42 -9.61 -4.56
CA LEU A 88 -22.54 -9.82 -3.13
C LEU A 88 -23.90 -9.34 -2.59
N MET A 89 -24.42 -8.23 -3.11
CA MET A 89 -25.64 -7.60 -2.63
C MET A 89 -26.90 -8.08 -3.36
N ALA A 90 -26.74 -8.82 -4.47
CA ALA A 90 -27.83 -9.21 -5.37
C ALA A 90 -28.71 -8.02 -5.79
N LYS A 91 -28.09 -6.85 -6.01
CA LYS A 91 -28.73 -5.57 -6.38
C LYS A 91 -27.90 -4.86 -7.44
N SER A 92 -28.54 -4.10 -8.32
CA SER A 92 -27.83 -3.28 -9.30
C SER A 92 -27.01 -2.19 -8.61
N TRP A 93 -25.80 -1.93 -9.11
CA TRP A 93 -24.96 -0.82 -8.66
C TRP A 93 -25.69 0.52 -8.77
N HIS A 94 -26.57 0.65 -9.75
CA HIS A 94 -27.32 1.88 -10.02
C HIS A 94 -28.48 2.12 -9.05
N GLU A 95 -28.83 1.15 -8.20
CA GLU A 95 -29.82 1.33 -7.13
C GLU A 95 -29.24 2.04 -5.90
N LEU A 96 -27.91 2.10 -5.76
CA LEU A 96 -27.29 2.86 -4.66
C LEU A 96 -27.40 4.36 -4.91
N LEU A 97 -27.58 5.09 -3.82
CA LEU A 97 -27.42 6.54 -3.84
C LEU A 97 -26.01 6.91 -4.34
N PRO A 98 -25.86 7.94 -5.20
CA PRO A 98 -24.56 8.34 -5.73
C PRO A 98 -23.49 8.60 -4.65
N VAL A 99 -23.90 9.10 -3.49
CA VAL A 99 -23.00 9.31 -2.35
C VAL A 99 -22.48 7.98 -1.77
N HIS A 100 -23.31 6.93 -1.74
CA HIS A 100 -22.91 5.60 -1.27
C HIS A 100 -22.06 4.86 -2.31
N GLN A 101 -22.37 5.04 -3.60
CA GLN A 101 -21.50 4.60 -4.69
C GLN A 101 -20.09 5.16 -4.52
N LYS A 102 -19.98 6.49 -4.41
CA LYS A 102 -18.70 7.17 -4.20
C LYS A 102 -18.02 6.70 -2.91
N ALA A 103 -18.76 6.61 -1.80
CA ALA A 103 -18.20 6.21 -0.52
C ALA A 103 -17.59 4.80 -0.55
N TYR A 104 -18.26 3.86 -1.24
CA TYR A 104 -17.78 2.51 -1.44
C TYR A 104 -16.56 2.44 -2.37
N LEU A 105 -16.52 3.22 -3.46
CA LEU A 105 -15.35 3.28 -4.34
C LEU A 105 -14.13 3.92 -3.65
N ILE A 106 -14.34 4.89 -2.75
CA ILE A 106 -13.27 5.42 -1.91
C ILE A 106 -12.75 4.31 -0.98
N TRP A 107 -13.64 3.54 -0.37
CA TRP A 107 -13.25 2.44 0.50
C TRP A 107 -12.37 1.43 -0.23
N THR A 108 -12.81 0.95 -1.40
CA THR A 108 -12.07 -0.09 -2.15
C THR A 108 -10.69 0.40 -2.59
N ALA A 109 -10.52 1.69 -2.84
CA ALA A 109 -9.23 2.28 -3.22
C ALA A 109 -8.31 2.60 -2.02
N ASN A 110 -8.86 2.86 -0.83
CA ASN A 110 -8.12 3.45 0.28
C ASN A 110 -8.10 2.61 1.56
N ALA A 111 -8.84 1.50 1.63
CA ALA A 111 -8.83 0.63 2.79
C ALA A 111 -7.55 -0.23 2.81
N PHE A 112 -6.73 -0.06 3.84
CA PHE A 112 -5.52 -0.85 4.06
C PHE A 112 -5.22 -1.04 5.56
N GLY A 113 -4.14 -1.75 5.85
CA GLY A 113 -3.74 -2.11 7.21
C GLY A 113 -4.46 -3.36 7.73
N ASP A 114 -4.07 -3.82 8.92
CA ASP A 114 -4.64 -5.04 9.51
C ASP A 114 -6.11 -4.87 9.92
N SER A 115 -6.52 -3.62 10.13
CA SER A 115 -7.88 -3.26 10.52
C SER A 115 -8.82 -3.01 9.34
N ASN A 116 -8.37 -3.19 8.08
CA ASN A 116 -9.06 -2.77 6.86
C ASN A 116 -9.73 -1.41 7.05
N ALA A 117 -8.95 -0.33 7.06
CA ALA A 117 -9.47 0.98 7.39
C ALA A 117 -8.98 2.05 6.43
N VAL A 118 -9.76 3.12 6.32
CA VAL A 118 -9.44 4.33 5.58
C VAL A 118 -8.92 5.39 6.55
N TYR A 119 -7.88 6.10 6.13
CA TYR A 119 -7.16 7.07 6.94
C TYR A 119 -7.09 8.40 6.17
N LEU A 120 -7.29 9.54 6.82
CA LEU A 120 -7.41 10.80 6.09
C LEU A 120 -6.09 11.22 5.43
N HIS A 121 -4.99 11.17 6.19
CA HIS A 121 -3.68 11.60 5.69
C HIS A 121 -2.94 10.45 5.02
N ALA A 122 -2.95 9.24 5.59
CA ALA A 122 -2.20 8.13 5.01
C ALA A 122 -2.73 7.69 3.64
N SER A 123 -4.02 7.89 3.34
CA SER A 123 -4.60 7.64 2.01
C SER A 123 -4.19 8.66 0.93
N ARG A 124 -3.36 9.66 1.28
CA ARG A 124 -2.78 10.61 0.31
C ARG A 124 -1.40 10.21 -0.20
N PHE A 125 -0.77 9.19 0.38
CA PHE A 125 0.51 8.70 -0.11
C PHE A 125 0.33 7.93 -1.41
N ASN A 126 1.01 8.36 -2.47
CA ASN A 126 1.01 7.65 -3.74
C ASN A 126 1.85 6.37 -3.71
N HIS A 127 1.64 5.49 -4.70
CA HIS A 127 2.38 4.25 -4.84
C HIS A 127 3.80 4.43 -5.41
N SER A 128 4.80 3.76 -4.85
CA SER A 128 6.05 3.46 -5.56
C SER A 128 6.42 2.00 -5.38
N CYS A 129 6.98 1.37 -6.41
CA CYS A 129 7.58 0.04 -6.27
C CYS A 129 8.94 0.07 -5.56
N ILE A 130 9.48 1.26 -5.30
CA ILE A 130 10.64 1.55 -4.46
C ILE A 130 10.25 2.66 -3.47
N PRO A 131 9.38 2.36 -2.50
CA PRO A 131 8.83 3.37 -1.61
C PRO A 131 9.91 3.96 -0.71
N ASN A 132 9.62 5.13 -0.14
CA ASN A 132 10.48 5.78 0.86
C ASN A 132 9.77 5.93 2.22
N VAL A 133 8.49 5.54 2.30
CA VAL A 133 7.70 5.47 3.53
C VAL A 133 7.13 4.07 3.71
N GLU A 134 7.18 3.58 4.94
CA GLU A 134 6.52 2.34 5.34
C GLU A 134 5.39 2.59 6.34
N VAL A 135 4.34 1.78 6.23
CA VAL A 135 3.10 1.91 6.96
C VAL A 135 2.86 0.69 7.86
N HIS A 136 2.66 0.93 9.16
CA HIS A 136 2.46 -0.11 10.17
C HIS A 136 1.44 0.28 11.22
N TRP A 137 0.69 -0.72 11.69
CA TRP A 137 -0.13 -0.57 12.89
C TRP A 137 0.78 -0.59 14.12
N ASN A 138 0.69 0.44 14.95
CA ASN A 138 1.38 0.49 16.22
C ASN A 138 0.40 0.11 17.34
N PRO A 139 0.50 -1.11 17.93
CA PRO A 139 -0.43 -1.56 18.95
C PRO A 139 -0.34 -0.76 20.26
N ALA A 140 0.83 -0.19 20.58
CA ALA A 140 1.00 0.63 21.79
C ALA A 140 0.34 2.01 21.67
N LEU A 141 0.21 2.53 20.45
CA LEU A 141 -0.46 3.80 20.17
C LEU A 141 -1.90 3.64 19.67
N GLU A 142 -2.31 2.41 19.36
CA GLU A 142 -3.56 2.09 18.66
C GLU A 142 -3.79 2.97 17.43
N LYS A 143 -2.73 3.15 16.64
CA LYS A 143 -2.72 4.03 15.48
C LYS A 143 -1.95 3.42 14.32
N GLN A 144 -2.34 3.81 13.11
CA GLN A 144 -1.51 3.61 11.94
C GLN A 144 -0.36 4.61 11.99
N THR A 145 0.84 4.12 11.76
CA THR A 145 2.07 4.92 11.76
C THR A 145 2.79 4.81 10.45
N CYS A 146 3.34 5.92 9.97
CA CYS A 146 4.10 5.99 8.74
C CYS A 146 5.51 6.49 9.06
N HIS A 147 6.53 5.73 8.64
CA HIS A 147 7.93 6.02 8.94
C HIS A 147 8.77 6.11 7.67
N ALA A 148 9.69 7.07 7.63
CA ALA A 148 10.67 7.15 6.55
C ALA A 148 11.63 5.95 6.64
N ILE A 149 11.77 5.18 5.56
CA ILE A 149 12.68 4.01 5.52
C ILE A 149 14.07 4.35 4.94
N ARG A 150 14.21 5.55 4.39
CA ARG A 150 15.46 6.19 3.98
C ARG A 150 15.36 7.69 4.23
N ASP A 151 16.47 8.40 4.08
CA ASP A 151 16.43 9.86 4.05
C ASP A 151 15.63 10.33 2.82
N ILE A 152 14.82 11.37 3.00
CA ILE A 152 13.96 11.97 1.99
C ILE A 152 14.32 13.46 1.91
N LYS A 153 14.70 13.93 0.74
CA LYS A 153 15.06 15.34 0.52
C LYS A 153 13.82 16.22 0.36
N ALA A 154 13.95 17.49 0.72
CA ALA A 154 12.94 18.49 0.41
C ALA A 154 12.58 18.44 -1.10
N GLY A 155 11.27 18.45 -1.41
CA GLY A 155 10.74 18.31 -2.76
C GLY A 155 10.54 16.86 -3.24
N GLU A 156 11.04 15.84 -2.52
CA GLU A 156 10.71 14.45 -2.84
C GLU A 156 9.28 14.10 -2.42
N GLU A 157 8.59 13.33 -3.25
CA GLU A 157 7.30 12.75 -2.91
C GLU A 157 7.48 11.59 -1.92
N LEU A 158 6.66 11.58 -0.88
CA LEU A 158 6.51 10.46 0.05
C LEU A 158 5.58 9.42 -0.56
N THR A 159 6.09 8.21 -0.72
CA THR A 159 5.39 7.11 -1.39
C THR A 159 5.44 5.85 -0.55
N ILE A 160 4.34 5.09 -0.61
CA ILE A 160 4.17 3.78 0.02
C ILE A 160 4.03 2.70 -1.06
N THR A 161 4.05 1.43 -0.69
CA THR A 161 3.67 0.35 -1.63
C THR A 161 2.22 -0.08 -1.40
N TYR A 162 1.45 -0.23 -2.47
CA TYR A 162 0.06 -0.71 -2.42
C TYR A 162 -0.02 -2.23 -2.58
N ILE A 163 1.05 -2.82 -3.12
CA ILE A 163 1.10 -4.21 -3.54
C ILE A 163 2.33 -4.91 -2.94
N PRO A 164 2.34 -6.25 -2.89
CA PRO A 164 3.58 -7.00 -2.66
C PRO A 164 4.64 -6.64 -3.70
N LEU A 165 5.89 -6.50 -3.27
CA LEU A 165 7.01 -6.14 -4.16
C LEU A 165 7.78 -7.36 -4.70
N TYR A 166 7.47 -8.56 -4.19
CA TYR A 166 8.01 -9.86 -4.63
C TYR A 166 7.33 -10.38 -5.90
N LEU A 167 7.23 -9.51 -6.91
CA LEU A 167 6.48 -9.76 -8.13
C LEU A 167 7.24 -9.19 -9.32
N ALA A 168 7.12 -9.85 -10.48
CA ALA A 168 7.64 -9.33 -11.72
C ALA A 168 6.92 -8.02 -12.09
N ARG A 169 7.56 -7.16 -12.89
CA ARG A 169 6.99 -5.88 -13.35
C ARG A 169 5.60 -6.07 -13.94
N ILE A 170 5.39 -7.08 -14.77
CA ILE A 170 4.09 -7.33 -15.40
C ILE A 170 3.00 -7.61 -14.36
N GLU A 171 3.30 -8.41 -13.34
CA GLU A 171 2.37 -8.73 -12.25
C GLU A 171 2.12 -7.52 -11.35
N ARG A 172 3.16 -6.73 -11.06
CA ARG A 172 3.03 -5.47 -10.31
C ARG A 172 2.09 -4.50 -11.03
N GLN A 173 2.29 -4.29 -12.34
CA GLN A 173 1.44 -3.42 -13.14
C GLN A 173 0.00 -3.94 -13.21
N ALA A 174 -0.19 -5.24 -13.41
CA ALA A 174 -1.52 -5.85 -13.45
C ALA A 174 -2.28 -5.64 -12.12
N ARG A 175 -1.62 -5.77 -10.97
CA ARG A 175 -2.26 -5.53 -9.66
C ARG A 175 -2.59 -4.07 -9.41
N LEU A 176 -1.81 -3.14 -9.96
CA LEU A 176 -2.04 -1.70 -9.81
C LEU A 176 -3.21 -1.19 -10.64
N HIS A 177 -3.69 -1.98 -11.61
CA HIS A 177 -4.91 -1.68 -12.36
C HIS A 177 -6.15 -1.47 -11.45
N HIS A 178 -6.14 -2.02 -10.25
CA HIS A 178 -7.16 -1.76 -9.21
C HIS A 178 -7.35 -0.26 -8.91
N TRP A 179 -6.29 0.54 -9.05
CA TRP A 179 -6.32 1.99 -8.84
C TRP A 179 -6.38 2.81 -10.13
N GLY A 180 -6.45 2.16 -11.31
CA GLY A 180 -6.60 2.87 -12.59
C GLY A 180 -5.36 3.63 -13.08
N PHE A 181 -4.14 3.23 -12.66
CA PHE A 181 -2.91 3.86 -13.14
C PHE A 181 -1.83 2.84 -13.52
N GLN A 182 -0.92 3.25 -14.40
CA GLN A 182 0.31 2.54 -14.71
C GLN A 182 1.47 3.13 -13.91
N CYS A 183 2.20 2.30 -13.15
CA CYS A 183 3.30 2.79 -12.33
C CYS A 183 4.50 3.17 -13.21
N ALA A 184 4.95 4.41 -13.07
CA ALA A 184 6.12 4.96 -13.76
C ALA A 184 7.26 5.31 -12.78
N CYS A 185 7.34 4.66 -11.61
CA CYS A 185 8.49 4.86 -10.72
C CYS A 185 9.79 4.31 -11.35
N ALA A 186 10.96 4.68 -10.84
CA ALA A 186 12.24 4.28 -11.43
C ALA A 186 12.47 2.75 -11.52
N ALA A 187 11.75 1.94 -10.73
CA ALA A 187 11.76 0.47 -10.80
C ALA A 187 10.82 -0.12 -11.88
N CYS A 188 10.04 0.73 -12.55
CA CYS A 188 9.12 0.39 -13.61
C CYS A 188 9.45 1.10 -14.93
N GLU A 189 10.34 2.07 -14.93
CA GLU A 189 10.85 2.68 -16.16
C GLU A 189 11.83 1.76 -16.87
N ASP A 190 11.99 1.93 -18.19
CA ASP A 190 12.97 1.18 -18.97
C ASP A 190 14.38 1.81 -18.93
N THR A 191 14.81 2.19 -17.72
CA THR A 191 16.14 2.72 -17.44
C THR A 191 17.07 1.59 -16.99
N GLU A 192 18.39 1.84 -16.97
CA GLU A 192 19.35 0.87 -16.44
C GLU A 192 19.05 0.49 -14.98
N LEU A 193 18.60 1.45 -14.17
CA LEU A 193 18.14 1.18 -12.80
C LEU A 193 16.90 0.28 -12.78
N GLY A 194 15.91 0.56 -13.62
CA GLY A 194 14.68 -0.24 -13.72
C GLY A 194 14.97 -1.68 -14.15
N LYS A 195 15.79 -1.87 -15.20
CA LYS A 195 16.22 -3.19 -15.68
C LYS A 195 17.01 -3.95 -14.62
N ALA A 196 17.94 -3.30 -13.92
CA ALA A 196 18.71 -3.92 -12.86
C ALA A 196 17.84 -4.34 -11.67
N THR A 197 16.89 -3.48 -11.27
CA THR A 197 15.90 -3.77 -10.21
C THR A 197 15.04 -4.97 -10.59
N GLU A 198 14.55 -5.00 -11.82
CA GLU A 198 13.73 -6.11 -12.32
C GLU A 198 14.53 -7.43 -12.37
N ALA A 199 15.77 -7.40 -12.86
CA ALA A 199 16.64 -8.58 -12.89
C ALA A 199 16.86 -9.18 -11.48
N LYS A 200 17.07 -8.34 -10.47
CA LYS A 200 17.19 -8.79 -9.07
C LYS A 200 15.89 -9.38 -8.54
N ARG A 201 14.73 -8.81 -8.87
CA ARG A 201 13.42 -9.34 -8.48
C ARG A 201 13.12 -10.69 -9.12
N MET A 202 13.49 -10.87 -10.39
CA MET A 202 13.39 -12.17 -11.05
C MET A 202 14.30 -13.23 -10.38
N GLN A 203 15.49 -12.84 -9.92
CA GLN A 203 16.35 -13.74 -9.12
C GLN A 203 15.72 -14.07 -7.75
N LEU A 204 15.11 -13.10 -7.08
CA LEU A 204 14.38 -13.31 -5.83
C LEU A 204 13.26 -14.35 -6.00
N ILE A 205 12.40 -14.17 -7.01
CA ILE A 205 11.28 -15.08 -7.32
C ILE A 205 11.83 -16.48 -7.59
N LYS A 206 12.84 -16.60 -8.46
CA LYS A 206 13.49 -17.88 -8.76
C LYS A 206 13.99 -18.60 -7.50
N TYR A 207 14.70 -17.90 -6.62
CA TYR A 207 15.22 -18.54 -5.40
C TYR A 207 14.11 -18.90 -4.41
N ALA A 208 13.04 -18.11 -4.32
CA ALA A 208 11.87 -18.44 -3.50
C ALA A 208 11.16 -19.70 -4.02
N ASP A 209 10.93 -19.81 -5.33
CA ASP A 209 10.32 -20.97 -5.96
C ASP A 209 11.18 -22.24 -5.80
N GLU A 210 12.49 -22.13 -6.01
CA GLU A 210 13.43 -23.24 -5.82
C GLU A 210 13.46 -23.75 -4.38
N LEU A 211 13.23 -22.87 -3.39
CA LEU A 211 13.12 -23.26 -1.98
C LEU A 211 11.75 -23.88 -1.65
N SER A 212 10.67 -23.35 -2.22
CA SER A 212 9.33 -23.88 -2.00
C SER A 212 9.10 -25.23 -2.67
N ASN A 213 9.70 -25.49 -3.83
CA ASN A 213 9.49 -26.73 -4.57
C ASN A 213 10.12 -27.94 -3.89
N GLY A 214 11.32 -27.80 -3.29
CA GLY A 214 11.93 -28.87 -2.50
C GLY A 214 11.15 -29.26 -1.24
N LEU A 215 10.22 -28.41 -0.78
CA LEU A 215 9.28 -28.73 0.29
C LEU A 215 8.01 -29.45 -0.22
N ARG A 216 7.65 -29.25 -1.50
CA ARG A 216 6.41 -29.76 -2.10
C ARG A 216 6.57 -31.13 -2.77
N ASP A 217 7.72 -31.38 -3.40
CA ASP A 217 7.97 -32.62 -4.14
C ASP A 217 8.55 -33.74 -3.27
N GLY A 218 8.85 -33.46 -1.99
CA GLY A 218 9.47 -34.42 -1.07
C GLY A 218 10.88 -34.84 -1.49
N SER A 219 11.47 -34.17 -2.49
CA SER A 219 12.85 -34.41 -2.89
C SER A 219 13.77 -33.88 -1.80
N GLU A 220 14.68 -34.71 -1.30
CA GLU A 220 15.75 -34.27 -0.41
C GLU A 220 16.72 -33.37 -1.19
N THR A 221 16.36 -32.11 -1.39
CA THR A 221 17.36 -31.11 -1.75
C THR A 221 18.34 -31.04 -0.58
N PRO A 222 19.64 -31.33 -0.79
CA PRO A 222 20.61 -31.29 0.29
C PRO A 222 20.53 -29.96 1.02
N TRP A 223 20.45 -29.99 2.35
CA TRP A 223 20.29 -28.78 3.17
C TRP A 223 21.36 -27.73 2.87
N THR A 224 22.54 -28.13 2.41
CA THR A 224 23.61 -27.24 1.94
C THR A 224 23.19 -26.39 0.73
N LYS A 225 22.51 -26.96 -0.26
CA LYS A 225 21.98 -26.22 -1.41
C LYS A 225 20.84 -25.29 -1.01
N SER A 226 19.93 -25.76 -0.13
CA SER A 226 18.84 -24.95 0.41
C SER A 226 19.37 -23.77 1.23
N LEU A 227 20.39 -23.98 2.05
CA LEU A 227 21.04 -22.93 2.83
C LEU A 227 21.69 -21.87 1.92
N VAL A 228 22.40 -22.28 0.86
CA VAL A 228 22.98 -21.34 -0.11
C VAL A 228 21.90 -20.50 -0.80
N ARG A 229 20.78 -21.12 -1.20
CA ARG A 229 19.64 -20.41 -1.80
C ARG A 229 19.01 -19.43 -0.81
N ALA A 230 18.75 -19.85 0.42
CA ALA A 230 18.20 -19.00 1.48
C ALA A 230 19.11 -17.80 1.77
N ALA A 231 20.43 -18.00 1.83
CA ALA A 231 21.38 -16.92 2.02
C ALA A 231 21.38 -15.91 0.85
N LYS A 232 21.29 -16.39 -0.40
CA LYS A 232 21.16 -15.52 -1.58
C LYS A 232 19.85 -14.74 -1.59
N LEU A 233 18.74 -15.41 -1.26
CA LEU A 233 17.43 -14.79 -1.12
C LEU A 233 17.49 -13.67 -0.08
N ALA A 234 17.97 -13.95 1.13
CA ALA A 234 18.10 -12.96 2.19
C ALA A 234 18.96 -11.77 1.77
N LYS A 235 20.11 -12.00 1.13
CA LYS A 235 21.00 -10.93 0.64
C LYS A 235 20.30 -10.03 -0.38
N LEU A 236 19.56 -10.61 -1.32
CA LEU A 236 18.80 -9.84 -2.30
C LEU A 236 17.65 -9.07 -1.65
N GLN A 237 16.97 -9.64 -0.66
CA GLN A 237 15.92 -8.95 0.11
C GLN A 237 16.47 -7.74 0.87
N VAL A 238 17.67 -7.85 1.48
CA VAL A 238 18.37 -6.70 2.09
C VAL A 238 18.64 -5.63 1.02
N ALA A 239 19.26 -6.02 -0.09
CA ALA A 239 19.74 -5.10 -1.12
C ALA A 239 18.60 -4.32 -1.81
N GLU A 240 17.43 -4.93 -1.92
CA GLU A 240 16.23 -4.32 -2.50
C GLU A 240 15.38 -3.56 -1.47
N GLY A 241 15.82 -3.48 -0.21
CA GLY A 241 15.06 -2.83 0.86
C GLY A 241 13.74 -3.53 1.18
N LEU A 242 13.64 -4.83 0.90
CA LEU A 242 12.43 -5.62 1.05
C LEU A 242 12.33 -6.34 2.40
N LEU A 243 13.37 -6.25 3.25
CA LEU A 243 13.37 -6.75 4.63
C LEU A 243 12.77 -5.73 5.61
N GLY A 244 11.91 -6.21 6.51
CA GLY A 244 11.20 -5.38 7.51
C GLY A 244 9.86 -4.83 7.01
N GLY A 245 9.68 -4.82 5.69
CA GLY A 245 8.49 -4.47 4.91
C GLY A 245 7.22 -5.28 5.22
N ARG A 246 6.04 -4.66 5.36
CA ARG A 246 4.73 -5.35 5.16
C ARG A 246 4.67 -6.14 3.83
N SER A 247 5.51 -5.79 2.86
CA SER A 247 5.73 -6.52 1.61
C SER A 247 6.06 -8.01 1.78
N LEU A 248 6.47 -8.46 2.98
CA LEU A 248 6.84 -9.84 3.30
C LEU A 248 5.73 -10.72 3.87
N ARG A 249 4.59 -10.17 4.29
CA ARG A 249 3.53 -11.01 4.88
C ARG A 249 2.61 -11.51 3.76
N PRO A 250 2.63 -12.81 3.41
CA PRO A 250 1.52 -13.36 2.64
C PRO A 250 0.21 -13.09 3.40
N ARG A 251 -0.81 -12.63 2.69
CA ARG A 251 -2.19 -12.70 3.20
C ARG A 251 -2.62 -14.15 3.23
#